data_AF-A0A2G2F9V9-F1
#
_entry.id   AF-A0A2G2F9V9-F1
#
_cell.length_a   1.000
_cell.length_b   1.000
_cell.length_c   1.000
_cell.angle_alpha   90.00
_cell.angle_beta   90.00
_cell.angle_gamma   90.00
#
_symmetry.space_group_name_H-M   'P 1'
#
loop_
_entity.id
_entity.type
_entity.pdbx_description
1 polymer ?
#
loop_
_entity_poly.entity_id
_entity_poly.type
_entity_poly.pdbx_seq_one_letter_code
_entity_poly.pdbx_strand_id
1 'polypeptide(L)'
;MRAIFDYMTIQHIQIEERTQSATLEVSFLQAGKKVQSTLMVDNTDLNQLFAKLNAKGIEVSLSDDFNCYPTEEGMLYTLDMKRNGWDMITLDYFSPMHEVRQIRA
;
A
#
# COMPACT_ATOMS: atom_id res chain seq x y z
N MET A 1 -16.39 6.80 10.62
CA MET A 1 -15.43 6.27 11.62
C MET A 1 -14.15 5.99 10.85
N ARG A 2 -12.99 6.54 11.23
CA ARG A 2 -11.75 6.33 10.47
C ARG A 2 -11.32 4.86 10.59
N ALA A 3 -10.90 4.25 9.49
CA ALA A 3 -10.33 2.92 9.52
C ALA A 3 -8.96 2.98 10.24
N ILE A 4 -8.68 1.96 11.05
CA ILE A 4 -7.39 1.75 11.69
C ILE A 4 -7.01 0.31 11.39
N PHE A 5 -5.85 0.12 10.78
CA PHE A 5 -5.30 -1.17 10.45
C PHE A 5 -4.10 -1.45 11.36
N ASP A 6 -4.27 -2.36 12.31
CA ASP A 6 -3.22 -2.75 13.26
C ASP A 6 -2.32 -3.82 12.67
N TYR A 7 -1.01 -3.73 12.94
CA TYR A 7 -0.01 -4.68 12.45
C TYR A 7 -0.10 -4.94 10.94
N MET A 8 -0.19 -3.85 10.16
CA MET A 8 -0.38 -3.91 8.72
C MET A 8 0.94 -4.19 8.01
N THR A 9 1.01 -5.28 7.26
CA THR A 9 2.10 -5.63 6.36
C THR A 9 1.63 -5.38 4.93
N ILE A 10 2.43 -4.70 4.12
CA ILE A 10 2.13 -4.48 2.70
C ILE A 10 2.79 -5.59 1.90
N GLN A 11 2.05 -6.20 0.97
CA GLN A 11 2.58 -7.19 0.04
C GLN A 11 2.85 -6.56 -1.32
N HIS A 12 1.92 -5.75 -1.80
CA HIS A 12 1.99 -5.15 -3.13
C HIS A 12 1.37 -3.76 -3.16
N ILE A 13 1.95 -2.87 -3.98
CA ILE A 13 1.43 -1.53 -4.27
C ILE A 13 1.26 -1.39 -5.78
N GLN A 14 0.09 -0.96 -6.21
CA GLN A 14 -0.23 -0.64 -7.60
C GLN A 14 -0.71 0.81 -7.69
N ILE A 15 -0.12 1.60 -8.58
CA ILE A 15 -0.50 2.99 -8.84
C ILE A 15 -0.87 3.12 -10.31
N GLU A 16 -2.08 3.62 -10.56
CA GLU A 16 -2.55 3.92 -11.90
C GLU A 16 -2.51 5.43 -12.13
N GLU A 17 -1.74 5.86 -13.12
CA GLU A 17 -1.43 7.27 -13.37
C GLU A 17 -2.68 8.16 -13.49
N ARG A 18 -3.75 7.66 -14.13
CA ARG A 18 -4.96 8.47 -14.39
C ARG A 18 -6.03 8.39 -13.30
N THR A 19 -6.03 7.38 -12.44
CA THR A 19 -7.14 7.18 -11.49
C THR A 19 -6.96 7.94 -10.17
N GLN A 20 -5.79 8.57 -9.96
CA GLN A 20 -5.41 9.26 -8.71
C GLN A 20 -5.58 8.39 -7.46
N SER A 21 -5.46 7.08 -7.64
CA SER A 21 -5.64 6.10 -6.59
C SER A 21 -4.57 5.04 -6.67
N ALA A 22 -4.29 4.42 -5.53
CA ALA A 22 -3.42 3.28 -5.43
C ALA A 22 -4.16 2.11 -4.80
N THR A 23 -3.87 0.91 -5.32
CA THR A 23 -4.33 -0.34 -4.76
C THR A 23 -3.21 -0.98 -3.95
N LEU A 24 -3.51 -1.29 -2.69
CA LEU A 24 -2.59 -1.92 -1.76
C LEU A 24 -3.08 -3.33 -1.44
N GLU A 25 -2.25 -4.33 -1.68
CA GLU A 25 -2.46 -5.65 -1.10
C GLU A 25 -1.78 -5.70 0.25
N VAL A 26 -2.57 -5.93 1.29
CA VAL A 26 -2.12 -5.85 2.68
C VAL A 26 -2.60 -7.04 3.48
N SER A 27 -1.90 -7.29 4.59
CA SER A 27 -2.39 -8.15 5.65
C SER A 27 -2.30 -7.43 6.98
N PHE A 28 -3.35 -7.49 7.78
CA PHE A 28 -3.43 -6.79 9.06
C PHE A 28 -4.14 -7.65 10.10
N LEU A 29 -4.03 -7.27 11.37
CA LEU A 29 -4.70 -7.95 12.47
C LEU A 29 -6.09 -7.35 12.68
N GLN A 30 -7.14 -8.17 12.61
CA GLN A 30 -8.50 -7.79 12.92
C GLN A 30 -9.14 -8.83 13.83
N ALA A 31 -9.64 -8.40 14.99
CA ALA A 31 -10.22 -9.28 16.00
C ALA A 31 -9.33 -10.50 16.35
N GLY A 32 -8.01 -10.27 16.44
CA GLY A 32 -7.02 -11.31 16.76
C GLY A 32 -6.68 -12.27 15.62
N LYS A 33 -7.22 -12.06 14.41
CA LYS A 33 -6.93 -12.87 13.23
C LYS A 33 -6.20 -12.05 12.17
N LYS A 34 -5.26 -12.70 11.46
CA LYS A 34 -4.62 -12.09 10.29
C LYS A 34 -5.62 -12.13 9.12
N VAL A 35 -5.94 -10.97 8.59
CA VAL A 35 -6.83 -10.78 7.42
C VAL A 35 -5.97 -10.30 6.26
N GLN A 36 -6.17 -10.89 5.08
CA GLN A 36 -5.61 -10.39 3.83
C GLN A 36 -6.66 -9.54 3.13
N SER A 37 -6.26 -8.43 2.55
CA SER A 37 -7.21 -7.55 1.90
C SER A 37 -6.57 -6.66 0.85
N THR A 38 -7.42 -6.18 -0.06
CA THR A 38 -7.06 -5.18 -1.05
C THR A 38 -7.72 -3.85 -0.67
N LEU A 39 -6.90 -2.84 -0.42
CA LEU A 39 -7.32 -1.49 -0.06
C LEU A 39 -7.12 -0.56 -1.26
N MET A 40 -8.10 0.28 -1.53
CA MET A 40 -7.96 1.41 -2.46
C MET A 40 -7.80 2.69 -1.66
N VAL A 41 -6.68 3.37 -1.86
CA VAL A 41 -6.30 4.61 -1.18
C VAL A 41 -6.06 5.72 -2.19
N ASP A 42 -6.15 6.97 -1.74
CA ASP A 42 -5.77 8.11 -2.56
C ASP A 42 -4.27 8.45 -2.42
N ASN A 43 -3.82 9.45 -3.18
CA ASN A 43 -2.43 9.90 -3.15
C ASN A 43 -2.00 10.47 -1.78
N THR A 44 -2.92 11.02 -0.99
CA THR A 44 -2.59 11.56 0.34
C THR A 44 -2.24 10.43 1.29
N ASP A 45 -3.09 9.40 1.32
CA ASP A 45 -2.90 8.22 2.17
C ASP A 45 -1.72 7.38 1.70
N LEU A 46 -1.48 7.30 0.39
CA LEU A 46 -0.27 6.68 -0.17
C LEU A 46 1.01 7.39 0.28
N ASN A 47 1.04 8.73 0.25
CA ASN A 47 2.19 9.49 0.72
C ASN A 47 2.44 9.28 2.22
N GLN A 48 1.37 9.15 3.03
CA GLN A 48 1.52 8.80 4.45
C GLN A 48 2.06 7.39 4.66
N LEU A 49 1.66 6.44 3.81
CA LEU A 49 2.21 5.10 3.82
C LEU A 49 3.72 5.14 3.55
N PHE A 50 4.15 5.86 2.51
CA PHE A 50 5.57 6.01 2.19
C PHE A 50 6.35 6.70 3.31
N ALA A 51 5.79 7.73 3.94
CA ALA A 51 6.42 8.37 5.10
C ALA A 51 6.61 7.39 6.28
N LYS A 52 5.63 6.50 6.53
CA LYS A 52 5.74 5.46 7.56
C LYS A 52 6.76 4.39 7.21
N LEU A 53 6.88 4.01 5.94
CA LEU A 53 7.92 3.08 5.46
C LEU A 53 9.31 3.70 5.60
N ASN A 54 9.47 4.97 5.23
CA ASN A 54 10.72 5.72 5.40
C ASN A 54 11.13 5.79 6.88
N ALA A 55 10.18 6.05 7.78
CA ALA A 55 10.43 6.00 9.23
C ALA A 55 10.90 4.62 9.75
N LYS A 56 10.66 3.53 9.00
CA LYS A 56 11.19 2.19 9.27
C LYS A 56 12.47 1.87 8.47
N GLY A 57 13.09 2.87 7.84
CA GLY A 57 14.32 2.74 7.07
C GLY A 57 14.13 2.26 5.63
N ILE A 58 12.91 2.33 5.09
CA ILE A 58 12.60 1.90 3.72
C ILE A 58 12.31 3.13 2.89
N GLU A 59 13.29 3.54 2.11
CA GLU A 59 13.13 4.61 1.15
C GLU A 59 12.58 4.04 -0.16
N VAL A 60 11.30 4.30 -0.44
CA VAL A 60 10.64 3.83 -1.64
C VAL A 60 10.89 4.80 -2.79
N SER A 61 11.52 4.32 -3.85
CA SER A 61 11.82 5.05 -5.10
C SER A 61 10.90 4.60 -6.23
N LEU A 62 10.14 5.53 -6.81
CA LEU A 62 9.30 5.25 -7.98
C LEU A 62 10.11 4.85 -9.23
N SER A 63 11.38 5.27 -9.33
CA SER A 63 12.23 4.93 -10.47
C SER A 63 12.95 3.59 -10.31
N ASP A 64 13.30 3.23 -9.07
CA ASP A 64 14.19 2.09 -8.82
C ASP A 64 13.42 0.85 -8.36
N ASP A 65 12.37 1.04 -7.55
CA ASP A 65 11.66 -0.07 -6.91
C ASP A 65 10.43 -0.53 -7.69
N PHE A 66 9.79 0.38 -8.43
CA PHE A 66 8.59 0.08 -9.19
C PHE A 66 8.91 -0.45 -10.58
N ASN A 67 8.16 -1.47 -10.99
CA ASN A 67 8.01 -1.80 -12.39
C ASN A 67 6.99 -0.87 -13.04
N CYS A 68 7.24 -0.47 -14.27
CA CYS A 68 6.33 0.37 -15.05
C CYS A 68 5.86 -0.38 -16.30
N TYR A 69 4.54 -0.39 -16.53
CA TYR A 69 3.91 -1.01 -17.69
C TYR A 69 2.96 -0.02 -18.38
N PRO A 70 2.98 0.09 -19.70
CA PRO A 70 1.98 0.87 -20.43
C PRO A 70 0.63 0.15 -20.44
N THR A 71 -0.45 0.89 -20.25
CA THR A 71 -1.85 0.43 -20.36
C THR A 71 -2.66 1.39 -21.24
N GLU A 72 -3.88 1.01 -21.60
CA GLU A 72 -4.81 1.89 -22.32
C GLU A 72 -5.15 3.18 -21.52
N GLU A 73 -5.00 3.11 -20.19
CA GLU A 73 -5.31 4.19 -19.26
C GLU A 73 -4.06 4.97 -18.80
N GLY A 74 -2.89 4.77 -19.41
CA GLY A 74 -1.64 5.46 -19.06
C GLY A 74 -0.57 4.51 -18.54
N MET A 75 0.25 4.94 -17.58
CA MET A 75 1.24 4.07 -16.95
C MET A 75 0.69 3.38 -15.69
N LEU A 76 1.02 2.10 -15.56
CA LEU A 76 0.81 1.29 -14.38
C LEU A 76 2.14 1.06 -13.67
N TYR A 77 2.22 1.50 -12.42
CA TYR A 77 3.39 1.30 -11.58
C TYR A 77 3.08 0.21 -10.55
N THR A 78 3.91 -0.83 -10.48
CA THR A 78 3.75 -1.91 -9.51
C THR A 78 5.00 -2.14 -8.66
N LEU A 79 4.81 -2.36 -7.37
CA LEU A 79 5.85 -2.66 -6.40
C LEU A 79 5.47 -3.93 -5.65
N ASP A 80 6.29 -4.96 -5.83
CA ASP A 80 6.24 -6.19 -5.01
C ASP A 80 7.25 -6.05 -3.86
N MET A 81 6.73 -5.99 -2.63
CA MET A 81 7.55 -5.82 -1.44
C MET A 81 8.52 -7.00 -1.25
N LYS A 82 8.15 -8.21 -1.68
CA LYS A 82 8.99 -9.41 -1.56
C LYS A 82 10.23 -9.33 -2.44
N ARG A 83 10.12 -8.75 -3.64
CA ARG A 83 11.25 -8.59 -4.56
C ARG A 83 12.38 -7.77 -3.93
N ASN A 84 12.04 -6.82 -3.07
CA ASN A 84 13.00 -5.94 -2.40
C ASN A 84 13.37 -6.44 -0.98
N GLY A 85 12.88 -7.62 -0.57
CA GLY A 85 13.12 -8.17 0.78
C GLY A 85 12.34 -7.45 1.89
N TRP A 86 11.24 -6.79 1.55
CA TRP A 86 10.41 -5.98 2.45
C TRP A 86 9.10 -6.66 2.87
N ASP A 87 8.90 -7.93 2.53
CA ASP A 87 7.68 -8.70 2.77
C ASP A 87 7.37 -8.97 4.26
N MET A 88 8.37 -8.81 5.13
CA MET A 88 8.21 -8.95 6.58
C MET A 88 8.02 -7.61 7.31
N ILE A 89 8.00 -6.50 6.58
CA ILE A 89 7.90 -5.17 7.19
C ILE A 89 6.44 -4.92 7.58
N THR A 90 6.24 -4.77 8.88
CA THR A 90 4.94 -4.48 9.47
C THR A 90 4.91 -3.06 10.03
N LEU A 91 3.87 -2.32 9.68
CA LEU A 91 3.50 -1.06 10.30
C LEU A 91 2.64 -1.33 11.55
N ASP A 92 3.00 -0.72 12.67
CA ASP A 92 2.32 -0.97 13.94
C ASP A 92 0.84 -0.57 13.85
N TYR A 93 0.58 0.56 13.19
CA TYR A 93 -0.75 0.97 12.74
C TYR A 93 -0.69 1.83 11.47
N PHE A 94 -1.73 1.73 10.66
CA PHE A 94 -2.02 2.65 9.55
C PHE A 94 -3.44 3.20 9.71
N SER A 95 -3.57 4.53 9.75
CA SER A 95 -4.86 5.21 9.85
C SER A 95 -4.94 6.24 8.73
N PRO A 96 -5.58 5.90 7.59
CA PRO A 96 -5.75 6.80 6.47
C PRO A 96 -6.61 8.01 6.87
N MET A 97 -6.32 9.17 6.28
CA MET A 97 -7.09 10.38 6.47
C MET A 97 -8.45 10.31 5.79
N HIS A 98 -8.51 9.62 4.64
CA HIS A 98 -9.72 9.47 3.85
C HIS A 98 -10.34 8.08 3.99
N GLU A 99 -11.58 7.94 3.50
CA GLU A 99 -12.25 6.64 3.50
C GLU A 99 -11.56 5.69 2.52
N VAL A 100 -11.05 4.59 3.06
CA VAL A 100 -10.47 3.50 2.27
C VAL A 100 -11.57 2.56 1.84
N ARG A 101 -11.55 2.19 0.56
CA ARG A 101 -12.44 1.15 0.04
C ARG A 101 -11.75 -0.20 0.13
N GLN A 102 -12.34 -1.13 0.87
CA GLN A 102 -11.94 -2.51 0.89
C GLN A 102 -12.58 -3.24 -0.30
N ILE A 103 -11.79 -3.61 -1.30
CA ILE A 103 -12.32 -4.20 -2.55
C ILE A 103 -12.52 -5.72 -2.39
N ARG A 104 -11.66 -6.38 -1.62
CA ARG A 104 -11.70 -7.83 -1.35
C ARG A 104 -11.18 -8.14 0.06
N ALA A 105 -11.77 -9.15 0.72
CA ALA A 105 -11.43 -9.65 2.06
C ALA A 105 -11.36 -11.18 2.03
#